data_AF-A0A922ZCA4-F1
#
_entry.id   AF-A0A922ZCA4-F1
#
_cell.length_a   1.000
_cell.length_b   1.000
_cell.length_c   1.000
_cell.angle_alpha   90.00
_cell.angle_beta   90.00
_cell.angle_gamma   90.00
#
_symmetry.space_group_name_H-M   'P 1'
#
loop_
_entity.id
_entity.type
_entity.pdbx_description
1 polymer ?
#
loop_
_entity_poly.entity_id
_entity_poly.type
_entity_poly.pdbx_seq_one_letter_code
_entity_poly.pdbx_strand_id
1 'polypeptide(L)'
;MTKLHVVLIVTFFSFLTINAQEIKRIQPEWWFGGSLGMNFNFYSSDFHKINESNDYTRSFLKGSGTGLYLAPLIEYRPDPVWGGMLQFGFDGRGGEFNDVIDTSANLSLGTSMNYLSLEPSVRVSPFEFPLYFFGGPRIGFNVAKSFTLKKTPGGTTEGDFTNIRGTTIGGQLGAGYDFLLTKYETPWQIIASPFLALHFGQGPSSDVDWSLTTLRLGVAVKFGNTNEIKSKVEREVQFSIRAPKIIPNERRVQETFPVRNYIFFDAGSAVIPDRYIRLTTEQAEQFKEEQLLQPEPKDLTGRSRRQLTVYHNILNILGDRLRKYPDTKITLIGSSEQGIAGGEELAYSVRRYLIHVFGIDENRISVKGSVKPTVPSVLPGATRELSLVVPEDRRVEIISSSSELLEPVQIISLQEEPLDSDVLFSVSNAEDYFASWSVVLTDENNKVIRFGPFTSHQERVPGNVIIGSKTKEKYKVTLEGQTSDGQVVRKEETMKLLRSDEPEEAPGFRFSILFEFDQSKTVATYERFLTQQVIPLIPDGSSVIIHGHTDIIGEESHNLRLSQSRAQETMNIIGQGLAKVRKSKVKFDTYGFGEDVRRAPFNNDYPEERFYNRTVIIDIVPD
;
A
#
# COMPACT_ATOMS: atom_id res chain seq x y z
N MET A 1 43.16 -27.68 22.07
CA MET A 1 42.72 -26.67 21.07
C MET A 1 41.27 -26.89 20.60
N THR A 2 40.36 -27.35 21.47
CA THR A 2 39.01 -27.83 21.07
C THR A 2 37.85 -26.92 21.48
N LYS A 3 38.09 -25.84 22.24
CA LYS A 3 37.04 -24.90 22.67
C LYS A 3 36.87 -23.67 21.76
N LEU A 4 37.76 -23.43 20.79
CA LEU A 4 37.77 -22.19 20.00
C LEU A 4 36.97 -22.26 18.69
N HIS A 5 36.66 -23.45 18.17
CA HIS A 5 36.01 -23.61 16.86
C HIS A 5 34.48 -23.55 16.91
N VAL A 6 33.85 -23.90 18.04
CA VAL A 6 32.39 -23.86 18.19
C VAL A 6 31.89 -22.41 18.34
N VAL A 7 32.66 -21.55 19.00
CA VAL A 7 32.31 -20.14 19.18
C VAL A 7 32.44 -19.37 17.86
N LEU A 8 33.45 -19.66 17.04
CA LEU A 8 33.69 -18.95 15.77
C LEU A 8 32.60 -19.20 14.71
N ILE A 9 31.95 -20.37 14.72
CA ILE A 9 30.88 -20.72 13.77
C ILE A 9 29.58 -19.98 14.10
N VAL A 10 29.28 -19.76 15.38
CA VAL A 10 28.12 -18.96 15.81
C VAL A 10 28.33 -17.47 15.45
N THR A 11 29.57 -16.97 15.51
CA THR A 11 29.88 -15.59 15.11
C THR A 11 29.97 -15.36 13.61
N PHE A 12 30.26 -16.37 12.79
CA PHE A 12 30.30 -16.20 11.32
C PHE A 12 28.90 -16.08 10.70
N PHE A 13 27.88 -16.71 11.30
CA PHE A 13 26.49 -16.62 10.84
C PHE A 13 25.73 -15.37 11.34
N SER A 14 26.23 -14.66 12.37
CA SER A 14 25.58 -13.45 12.88
C SER A 14 25.88 -12.17 12.06
N PHE A 15 26.76 -12.23 11.05
CA PHE A 15 27.11 -11.07 10.20
C PHE A 15 26.38 -11.01 8.83
N LEU A 16 25.46 -11.94 8.53
CA LEU A 16 24.75 -11.98 7.24
C LEU A 16 23.33 -11.39 7.25
N THR A 17 22.91 -10.72 8.33
CA THR A 17 21.62 -10.02 8.35
C THR A 17 21.75 -8.64 7.71
N ILE A 18 21.76 -8.58 6.38
CA ILE A 18 21.52 -7.34 5.65
C ILE A 18 20.01 -7.13 5.58
N ASN A 19 19.58 -5.94 6.01
CA ASN A 19 18.19 -5.48 5.97
C ASN A 19 17.64 -5.51 4.54
N ALA A 20 16.75 -6.45 4.25
CA ALA A 20 15.74 -6.29 3.22
C ALA A 20 14.40 -6.14 3.96
N GLN A 21 13.73 -5.00 3.77
CA GLN A 21 12.32 -4.83 4.12
C GLN A 21 11.51 -5.74 3.20
N GLU A 22 11.42 -7.03 3.54
CA GLU A 22 10.54 -7.96 2.84
C GLU A 22 9.17 -7.96 3.51
N ILE A 23 8.14 -7.72 2.69
CA ILE A 23 6.74 -8.02 3.01
C ILE A 23 6.68 -9.42 3.64
N LYS A 24 6.04 -9.56 4.81
CA LYS A 24 5.95 -10.84 5.55
C LYS A 24 5.34 -11.92 4.65
N ARG A 25 6.16 -12.87 4.16
CA ARG A 25 5.72 -14.00 3.34
C ARG A 25 4.92 -14.99 4.21
N ILE A 26 3.73 -15.39 3.74
CA ILE A 26 2.88 -16.40 4.41
C ILE A 26 3.35 -17.81 4.01
N GLN A 27 4.51 -18.24 4.52
CA GLN A 27 5.04 -19.59 4.31
C GLN A 27 4.82 -20.48 5.53
N PRO A 28 4.63 -21.81 5.38
CA PRO A 28 4.50 -22.71 6.52
C PRO A 28 5.67 -22.56 7.50
N GLU A 29 5.37 -22.34 8.78
CA GLU A 29 6.39 -22.30 9.83
C GLU A 29 6.91 -23.71 10.15
N TRP A 30 6.05 -24.73 10.04
CA TRP A 30 6.42 -26.11 10.30
C TRP A 30 6.43 -26.94 9.01
N TRP A 31 7.50 -27.72 8.85
CA TRP A 31 7.67 -28.67 7.76
C TRP A 31 7.96 -30.05 8.32
N PHE A 32 7.26 -31.05 7.79
CA PHE A 32 7.41 -32.45 8.17
C PHE A 32 7.75 -33.27 6.94
N GLY A 33 8.58 -34.29 7.09
CA GLY A 33 9.00 -35.05 5.93
C GLY A 33 9.95 -36.19 6.24
N GLY A 34 10.65 -36.61 5.19
CA GLY A 34 11.69 -37.62 5.27
C GLY A 34 12.82 -37.32 4.31
N SER A 35 14.00 -37.79 4.67
CA SER A 35 15.22 -37.71 3.89
C SER A 35 15.74 -39.10 3.55
N LEU A 36 16.19 -39.26 2.31
CA LEU A 36 16.88 -40.43 1.80
C LEU A 36 18.25 -39.97 1.30
N GLY A 37 19.30 -40.71 1.63
CA GLY A 37 20.64 -40.35 1.20
C GLY A 37 21.58 -41.52 1.06
N MET A 38 22.69 -41.24 0.37
CA MET A 38 23.83 -42.12 0.22
C MET A 38 25.02 -41.47 0.94
N ASN A 39 25.56 -42.20 1.91
CA ASN A 39 26.77 -41.85 2.62
C ASN A 39 27.98 -42.41 1.88
N PHE A 40 28.99 -41.57 1.65
CA PHE A 40 30.33 -41.96 1.22
C PHE A 40 31.26 -41.84 2.42
N ASN A 41 31.67 -42.97 2.95
CA ASN A 41 32.44 -43.10 4.17
C ASN A 41 33.93 -43.23 3.83
N PHE A 42 34.76 -42.49 4.56
CA PHE A 42 36.21 -42.53 4.44
C PHE A 42 36.82 -42.87 5.80
N TYR A 43 37.55 -43.98 5.86
CA TYR A 43 38.19 -44.47 7.07
C TYR A 43 39.68 -44.12 7.05
N SER A 44 40.19 -43.70 8.21
CA SER A 44 41.61 -43.73 8.51
C SER A 44 41.79 -44.32 9.90
N SER A 45 42.68 -45.30 10.03
CA SER A 45 42.90 -46.00 11.30
C SER A 45 44.34 -46.46 11.49
N ASP A 46 44.64 -46.99 12.66
CA ASP A 46 45.91 -47.67 12.99
C ASP A 46 45.69 -49.01 13.73
N PHE A 47 44.46 -49.55 13.77
CA PHE A 47 44.20 -50.80 14.48
C PHE A 47 44.70 -52.03 13.71
N HIS A 48 45.40 -52.90 14.45
CA HIS A 48 45.82 -54.23 14.03
C HIS A 48 45.06 -55.34 14.78
N LYS A 49 44.39 -54.98 15.88
CA LYS A 49 43.52 -55.84 16.66
C LYS A 49 42.05 -55.52 16.40
N ILE A 50 41.32 -56.49 15.83
CA ILE A 50 39.89 -56.36 15.48
C ILE A 50 39.02 -56.78 16.67
N ASN A 51 39.37 -57.92 17.28
CA ASN A 51 38.79 -58.44 18.52
C ASN A 51 39.82 -59.30 19.28
N GLU A 52 39.43 -59.95 20.38
CA GLU A 52 40.34 -60.78 21.19
C GLU A 52 40.96 -61.95 20.42
N SER A 53 40.27 -62.47 19.39
CA SER A 53 40.71 -63.64 18.62
C SER A 53 41.41 -63.27 17.31
N ASN A 54 41.39 -62.00 16.91
CA ASN A 54 41.93 -61.52 15.63
C ASN A 54 42.85 -60.33 15.88
N ASP A 55 44.14 -60.63 16.08
CA ASP A 55 45.22 -59.69 16.31
C ASP A 55 46.35 -59.93 15.29
N TYR A 56 46.70 -58.89 14.54
CA TYR A 56 47.61 -58.93 13.41
C TYR A 56 48.85 -58.08 13.65
N THR A 57 49.93 -58.33 12.90
CA THR A 57 51.17 -57.54 13.04
C THR A 57 51.17 -56.26 12.19
N ARG A 58 50.20 -56.14 11.28
CA ARG A 58 50.02 -54.99 10.38
C ARG A 58 48.66 -54.34 10.61
N SER A 59 48.66 -53.01 10.65
CA SER A 59 47.45 -52.21 10.85
C SER A 59 46.69 -51.98 9.54
N PHE A 60 45.36 -51.93 9.64
CA PHE A 60 44.51 -51.41 8.57
C PHE A 60 44.55 -49.88 8.61
N LEU A 61 45.06 -49.25 7.55
CA LEU A 61 45.34 -47.81 7.57
C LEU A 61 44.24 -46.93 6.97
N LYS A 62 43.63 -47.39 5.88
CA LYS A 62 42.65 -46.62 5.11
C LYS A 62 41.56 -47.53 4.59
N GLY A 63 40.40 -46.95 4.29
CA GLY A 63 39.32 -47.63 3.62
C GLY A 63 38.24 -46.68 3.17
N SER A 64 37.24 -47.22 2.48
CA SER A 64 36.07 -46.45 2.08
C SER A 64 34.83 -47.32 1.98
N GLY A 65 33.66 -46.69 1.95
CA GLY A 65 32.41 -47.44 1.87
C GLY A 65 31.24 -46.57 1.48
N THR A 66 30.13 -47.24 1.20
CA THR A 66 28.85 -46.59 0.93
C THR A 66 27.80 -47.11 1.89
N GLY A 67 26.96 -46.21 2.40
CA GLY A 67 25.87 -46.58 3.29
C GLY A 67 24.58 -45.86 2.98
N LEU A 68 23.46 -46.49 3.34
CA LEU A 68 22.13 -45.89 3.22
C LEU A 68 21.88 -44.94 4.40
N TYR A 69 21.27 -43.81 4.12
CA TYR A 69 20.70 -42.91 5.12
C TYR A 69 19.19 -42.78 4.91
N LEU A 70 18.43 -42.92 5.98
CA LEU A 70 16.97 -42.75 5.97
C LEU A 70 16.54 -42.13 7.30
N ALA A 71 15.94 -40.95 7.26
CA ALA A 71 15.46 -40.29 8.46
C ALA A 71 14.13 -39.55 8.25
N PRO A 72 13.15 -39.66 9.16
CA PRO A 72 12.17 -38.61 9.33
C PRO A 72 12.85 -37.27 9.66
N LEU A 73 12.16 -36.20 9.27
CA LEU A 73 12.66 -34.85 9.19
C LEU A 73 11.58 -33.89 9.71
N ILE A 74 11.98 -32.96 10.57
CA ILE A 74 11.16 -31.84 11.03
C ILE A 74 11.97 -30.57 10.87
N GLU A 75 11.37 -29.53 10.31
CA GLU A 75 11.94 -28.18 10.29
C GLU A 75 10.96 -27.15 10.83
N TYR A 76 11.50 -26.20 11.59
CA TYR A 76 10.79 -25.03 12.08
C TYR A 76 11.42 -23.78 11.48
N ARG A 77 10.65 -22.99 10.74
CA ARG A 77 11.07 -21.83 9.94
C ARG A 77 10.19 -20.62 10.31
N PRO A 78 10.41 -19.99 11.48
CA PRO A 78 9.61 -18.85 11.93
C PRO A 78 9.87 -17.56 11.13
N ASP A 79 10.99 -17.51 10.40
CA ASP A 79 11.46 -16.36 9.65
C ASP A 79 12.06 -16.85 8.31
N PRO A 80 12.08 -16.03 7.23
CA PRO A 80 12.68 -16.43 5.96
C PRO A 80 14.17 -16.77 6.05
N VAL A 81 14.92 -16.17 6.98
CA VAL A 81 16.38 -16.28 7.04
C VAL A 81 16.84 -17.48 7.86
N TRP A 82 16.21 -17.79 8.99
CA TRP A 82 16.71 -18.84 9.90
C TRP A 82 15.63 -19.83 10.33
N GLY A 83 16.07 -21.03 10.69
CA GLY A 83 15.21 -22.07 11.23
C GLY A 83 15.97 -23.17 11.97
N GLY A 84 15.21 -24.06 12.60
CA GLY A 84 15.72 -25.30 13.16
C GLY A 84 15.40 -26.48 12.25
N MET A 85 16.30 -27.45 12.19
CA MET A 85 16.11 -28.74 11.52
C MET A 85 16.45 -29.87 12.47
N LEU A 86 15.64 -30.93 12.47
CA LEU A 86 15.89 -32.14 13.23
C LEU A 86 15.69 -33.35 12.34
N GLN A 87 16.71 -34.19 12.27
CA GLN A 87 16.62 -35.50 11.62
C GLN A 87 16.97 -36.59 12.63
N PHE A 88 16.20 -37.67 12.64
CA PHE A 88 16.47 -38.83 13.48
C PHE A 88 16.26 -40.11 12.68
N GLY A 89 17.33 -40.86 12.38
CA GLY A 89 17.18 -42.01 11.50
C GLY A 89 18.40 -42.91 11.35
N PHE A 90 18.24 -43.92 10.49
CA PHE A 90 19.25 -44.90 10.17
C PHE A 90 20.39 -44.27 9.37
N ASP A 91 21.61 -44.59 9.77
CA ASP A 91 22.83 -44.07 9.19
C ASP A 91 23.86 -45.19 8.99
N GLY A 92 23.93 -45.70 7.77
CA GLY A 92 24.90 -46.70 7.34
C GLY A 92 26.28 -46.09 7.17
N ARG A 93 27.24 -46.61 7.91
CA ARG A 93 28.65 -46.18 7.93
C ARG A 93 29.61 -47.31 7.59
N GLY A 94 29.10 -48.41 7.03
CA GLY A 94 29.87 -49.57 6.59
C GLY A 94 30.67 -49.35 5.30
N GLY A 95 31.60 -50.26 5.04
CA GLY A 95 32.60 -50.17 3.97
C GLY A 95 33.69 -51.23 4.07
N GLU A 96 34.78 -51.04 3.34
CA GLU A 96 35.92 -51.96 3.31
C GLU A 96 37.24 -51.20 3.54
N PHE A 97 38.15 -51.82 4.28
CA PHE A 97 39.52 -51.37 4.41
C PHE A 97 40.37 -51.85 3.24
N ASN A 98 41.41 -51.09 2.93
CA ASN A 98 42.42 -51.52 1.96
C ASN A 98 43.10 -52.80 2.46
N ASP A 99 43.32 -53.72 1.53
CA ASP A 99 43.99 -55.00 1.77
C ASP A 99 45.36 -54.83 2.45
N VAL A 100 45.65 -55.73 3.40
CA VAL A 100 46.91 -55.76 4.15
C VAL A 100 47.56 -57.12 4.00
N ILE A 101 48.86 -57.13 3.70
CA ILE A 101 49.66 -58.36 3.69
C ILE A 101 50.31 -58.55 5.06
N ASP A 102 49.87 -59.57 5.80
CA ASP A 102 50.44 -59.96 7.09
C ASP A 102 51.03 -61.37 7.02
N THR A 103 52.30 -61.53 7.39
CA THR A 103 53.00 -62.83 7.51
C THR A 103 52.75 -63.84 6.37
N SER A 104 52.62 -63.33 5.14
CA SER A 104 52.37 -64.06 3.88
C SER A 104 50.90 -64.41 3.55
N ALA A 105 49.93 -63.83 4.24
CA ALA A 105 48.52 -63.89 3.88
C ALA A 105 47.98 -62.49 3.52
N ASN A 106 47.15 -62.41 2.46
CA ASN A 106 46.40 -61.20 2.16
C ASN A 106 45.12 -61.14 3.02
N LEU A 107 44.89 -60.01 3.69
CA LEU A 107 43.77 -59.75 4.58
C LEU A 107 42.87 -58.66 4.00
N SER A 108 41.61 -59.00 3.71
CA SER A 108 40.58 -58.05 3.30
C SER A 108 39.53 -57.90 4.41
N LEU A 109 39.32 -56.69 4.91
CA LEU A 109 38.44 -56.40 6.05
C LEU A 109 37.25 -55.54 5.63
N GLY A 110 36.06 -56.14 5.62
CA GLY A 110 34.78 -55.45 5.50
C GLY A 110 34.20 -55.10 6.86
N THR A 111 33.55 -53.94 6.97
CA THR A 111 32.91 -53.43 8.18
C THR A 111 31.46 -53.05 7.93
N SER A 112 30.58 -53.48 8.84
CA SER A 112 29.15 -53.16 8.85
C SER A 112 28.81 -52.29 10.07
N MET A 113 29.25 -51.04 10.01
CA MET A 113 28.98 -50.04 11.06
C MET A 113 27.66 -49.32 10.78
N ASN A 114 26.63 -49.60 11.60
CA ASN A 114 25.32 -48.94 11.46
C ASN A 114 24.95 -48.18 12.73
N TYR A 115 24.32 -47.03 12.55
CA TYR A 115 23.93 -46.15 13.64
C TYR A 115 22.47 -45.72 13.50
N LEU A 116 21.82 -45.48 14.62
CA LEU A 116 20.72 -44.52 14.70
C LEU A 116 21.32 -43.16 15.02
N SER A 117 20.96 -42.14 14.26
CA SER A 117 21.56 -40.82 14.35
C SER A 117 20.54 -39.76 14.69
N LEU A 118 20.88 -38.89 15.64
CA LEU A 118 20.14 -37.69 16.02
C LEU A 118 20.94 -36.47 15.55
N GLU A 119 20.31 -35.65 14.72
CA GLU A 119 20.94 -34.59 13.93
C GLU A 119 20.16 -33.27 14.08
N PRO A 120 20.23 -32.59 15.24
CA PRO A 120 19.72 -31.23 15.37
C PRO A 120 20.66 -30.26 14.63
N SER A 121 20.10 -29.35 13.84
CA SER A 121 20.85 -28.37 13.06
C SER A 121 20.16 -27.01 13.07
N VAL A 122 20.97 -25.96 13.02
CA VAL A 122 20.51 -24.62 12.63
C VAL A 122 20.52 -24.55 11.12
N ARG A 123 19.44 -24.07 10.51
CA ARG A 123 19.28 -23.83 9.07
C ARG A 123 19.30 -22.32 8.81
N VAL A 124 20.01 -21.88 7.79
CA VAL A 124 20.09 -20.46 7.37
C VAL A 124 19.93 -20.35 5.85
N SER A 125 19.07 -19.45 5.38
CA SER A 125 18.80 -19.14 3.96
C SER A 125 19.09 -17.65 3.73
N PRO A 126 20.35 -17.26 3.45
CA PRO A 126 20.76 -15.85 3.44
C PRO A 126 20.43 -15.12 2.12
N PHE A 127 19.81 -15.79 1.16
CA PHE A 127 19.54 -15.27 -0.19
C PHE A 127 18.05 -15.37 -0.53
N GLU A 128 17.59 -14.55 -1.47
CA GLU A 128 16.21 -14.59 -1.97
C GLU A 128 15.90 -15.86 -2.79
N PHE A 129 16.91 -16.49 -3.37
CA PHE A 129 16.78 -17.78 -4.04
C PHE A 129 16.89 -18.94 -3.03
N PRO A 130 16.25 -20.11 -3.27
CA PRO A 130 15.96 -21.12 -2.24
C PRO A 130 17.15 -22.02 -1.87
N LEU A 131 18.37 -21.47 -1.81
CA LEU A 131 19.57 -22.11 -1.28
C LEU A 131 19.64 -21.92 0.24
N TYR A 132 19.87 -23.01 0.98
CA TYR A 132 20.06 -22.96 2.42
C TYR A 132 21.31 -23.73 2.84
N PHE A 133 21.87 -23.32 3.98
CA PHE A 133 22.96 -23.98 4.68
C PHE A 133 22.47 -24.49 6.01
N PHE A 134 23.08 -25.56 6.52
CA PHE A 134 22.78 -26.05 7.86
C PHE A 134 24.03 -26.58 8.55
N GLY A 135 24.02 -26.51 9.88
CA GLY A 135 25.10 -27.02 10.70
C GLY A 135 24.64 -27.32 12.12
N GLY A 136 25.26 -28.32 12.74
CA GLY A 136 24.89 -28.72 14.09
C GLY A 136 25.66 -29.94 14.60
N PRO A 137 25.42 -30.34 15.86
CA PRO A 137 25.97 -31.57 16.39
C PRO A 137 25.27 -32.79 15.79
N ARG A 138 25.97 -33.92 15.86
CA ARG A 138 25.50 -35.22 15.44
C ARG A 138 25.77 -36.23 16.54
N ILE A 139 24.75 -36.96 16.96
CA ILE A 139 24.86 -38.00 17.98
C ILE A 139 24.49 -39.33 17.33
N GLY A 140 25.43 -40.27 17.27
CA GLY A 140 25.20 -41.59 16.68
C GLY A 140 25.19 -42.67 17.76
N PHE A 141 24.13 -43.48 17.80
CA PHE A 141 23.98 -44.67 18.63
C PHE A 141 24.27 -45.91 17.79
N ASN A 142 25.33 -46.64 18.12
CA ASN A 142 25.73 -47.82 17.37
C ASN A 142 24.66 -48.93 17.51
N VAL A 143 24.24 -49.49 16.38
CA VAL A 143 23.27 -50.61 16.34
C VAL A 143 23.83 -51.85 15.63
N ALA A 144 24.92 -51.69 14.87
CA ALA A 144 25.69 -52.81 14.33
C ALA A 144 27.17 -52.46 14.31
N LYS A 145 28.01 -53.44 14.64
CA LYS A 145 29.47 -53.34 14.73
C LYS A 145 30.16 -54.61 14.23
N SER A 146 29.57 -55.25 13.22
CA SER A 146 30.09 -56.50 12.69
C SER A 146 31.18 -56.28 11.63
N PHE A 147 32.00 -57.31 11.42
CA PHE A 147 33.04 -57.36 10.41
C PHE A 147 33.03 -58.69 9.66
N THR A 148 33.57 -58.65 8.44
CA THR A 148 33.89 -59.83 7.63
C THR A 148 35.35 -59.74 7.22
N LEU A 149 36.15 -60.70 7.64
CA LEU A 149 37.58 -60.76 7.34
C LEU A 149 37.86 -61.95 6.42
N LYS A 150 38.46 -61.69 5.25
CA LYS A 150 38.91 -62.73 4.32
C LYS A 150 40.42 -62.85 4.40
N LYS A 151 40.91 -64.06 4.65
CA LYS A 151 42.35 -64.39 4.68
C LYS A 151 42.69 -65.31 3.50
N THR A 152 43.67 -64.91 2.69
CA THR A 152 44.12 -65.70 1.54
C THR A 152 45.61 -66.05 1.65
N PRO A 153 45.98 -67.35 1.83
CA PRO A 153 45.13 -68.51 2.08
C PRO A 153 44.62 -68.55 3.54
N GLY A 154 43.37 -68.98 3.80
CA GLY A 154 42.88 -69.05 5.19
C GLY A 154 41.36 -68.92 5.44
N GLY A 155 40.53 -68.70 4.42
CA GLY A 155 39.06 -68.70 4.58
C GLY A 155 38.49 -67.34 5.03
N THR A 156 37.22 -67.34 5.45
CA THR A 156 36.49 -66.13 5.88
C THR A 156 36.07 -66.25 7.34
N THR A 157 36.23 -65.18 8.10
CA THR A 157 35.83 -65.06 9.51
C THR A 157 34.87 -63.88 9.66
N GLU A 158 33.77 -64.10 10.38
CA GLU A 158 32.78 -63.06 10.70
C GLU A 158 32.69 -62.91 12.21
N GLY A 159 32.42 -61.70 12.68
CA GLY A 159 32.27 -61.42 14.10
C GLY A 159 32.00 -59.95 14.38
N ASP A 160 32.08 -59.57 15.65
CA ASP A 160 31.93 -58.19 16.10
C ASP A 160 33.26 -57.56 16.49
N PHE A 161 33.40 -56.27 16.18
CA PHE A 161 34.48 -55.45 16.71
C PHE A 161 34.35 -55.32 18.25
N THR A 162 35.47 -55.43 18.95
CA THR A 162 35.55 -55.06 20.38
C THR A 162 35.82 -53.56 20.53
N ASN A 163 35.48 -52.99 21.68
CA ASN A 163 35.82 -51.60 22.04
C ASN A 163 35.26 -50.54 21.07
N ILE A 164 34.09 -50.82 20.49
CA ILE A 164 33.31 -49.84 19.73
C ILE A 164 32.46 -49.01 20.67
N ARG A 165 32.47 -47.70 20.46
CA ARG A 165 31.66 -46.76 21.22
C ARG A 165 30.18 -46.98 20.92
N GLY A 166 29.40 -47.26 21.97
CA GLY A 166 27.94 -47.31 21.86
C GLY A 166 27.33 -45.98 21.43
N THR A 167 27.96 -44.86 21.81
CA THR A 167 27.55 -43.50 21.43
C THR A 167 28.75 -42.74 20.87
N THR A 168 28.55 -42.06 19.74
CA THR A 168 29.54 -41.20 19.09
C THR A 168 29.00 -39.78 18.97
N ILE A 169 29.87 -38.79 19.17
CA ILE A 169 29.53 -37.36 19.03
C ILE A 169 30.39 -36.75 17.93
N GLY A 170 29.73 -36.04 17.01
CA GLY A 170 30.38 -35.31 15.93
C GLY A 170 29.62 -34.05 15.56
N GLY A 171 29.97 -33.51 14.40
CA GLY A 171 29.32 -32.36 13.78
C GLY A 171 28.97 -32.62 12.34
N GLN A 172 28.11 -31.76 11.81
CA GLN A 172 27.74 -31.72 10.41
C GLN A 172 27.73 -30.29 9.88
N LEU A 173 28.07 -30.15 8.61
CA LEU A 173 27.88 -28.94 7.82
C LEU A 173 27.34 -29.34 6.46
N GLY A 174 26.29 -28.68 5.99
CA GLY A 174 25.66 -29.02 4.73
C GLY A 174 25.01 -27.84 4.04
N ALA A 175 24.62 -28.09 2.80
CA ALA A 175 23.88 -27.16 1.95
C ALA A 175 22.79 -27.92 1.21
N GLY A 176 21.65 -27.28 0.99
CA GLY A 176 20.55 -27.84 0.21
C GLY A 176 19.82 -26.76 -0.59
N TYR A 177 19.03 -27.19 -1.55
CA TYR A 177 18.27 -26.31 -2.42
C TYR A 177 16.81 -26.72 -2.43
N ASP A 178 15.90 -25.85 -2.01
CA ASP A 178 14.47 -26.16 -1.91
C ASP A 178 13.76 -25.93 -3.27
N PHE A 179 13.24 -27.00 -3.87
CA PHE A 179 12.36 -26.94 -5.05
C PHE A 179 10.90 -27.09 -4.61
N LEU A 180 10.11 -26.03 -4.78
CA LEU A 180 8.68 -26.10 -4.55
C LEU A 180 8.00 -26.90 -5.67
N LEU A 181 7.30 -27.98 -5.29
CA LEU A 181 6.61 -28.89 -6.21
C LEU A 181 5.13 -28.54 -6.40
N THR A 182 4.56 -27.72 -5.53
CA THR A 182 3.17 -27.24 -5.62
C THR A 182 3.11 -25.74 -5.92
N LYS A 183 1.93 -25.22 -6.26
CA LYS A 183 1.75 -23.77 -6.42
C LYS A 183 1.71 -23.10 -5.04
N TYR A 184 2.25 -21.88 -4.92
CA TYR A 184 2.24 -21.09 -3.68
C TYR A 184 0.84 -20.91 -3.08
N GLU A 185 -0.17 -20.81 -3.94
CA GLU A 185 -1.59 -20.62 -3.59
C GLU A 185 -2.21 -21.80 -2.83
N THR A 186 -1.60 -23.00 -2.95
CA THR A 186 -2.16 -24.23 -2.39
C THR A 186 -1.93 -24.31 -0.87
N PRO A 187 -2.93 -24.76 -0.08
CA PRO A 187 -2.78 -24.86 1.38
C PRO A 187 -1.64 -25.77 1.83
N TRP A 188 -1.36 -26.81 1.05
CA TRP A 188 -0.27 -27.75 1.29
C TRP A 188 0.88 -27.47 0.34
N GLN A 189 1.99 -27.00 0.89
CA GLN A 189 3.22 -26.80 0.15
C GLN A 189 4.09 -28.05 0.25
N ILE A 190 4.60 -28.51 -0.90
CA ILE A 190 5.49 -29.67 -0.99
C ILE A 190 6.82 -29.20 -1.55
N ILE A 191 7.90 -29.51 -0.84
CA ILE A 191 9.27 -29.19 -1.27
C ILE A 191 10.06 -30.48 -1.46
N ALA A 192 10.76 -30.59 -2.60
CA ALA A 192 11.88 -31.52 -2.76
C ALA A 192 13.20 -30.77 -2.59
N SER A 193 14.10 -31.34 -1.81
CA SER A 193 15.28 -30.64 -1.32
C SER A 193 16.51 -31.54 -1.43
N PRO A 194 17.20 -31.57 -2.59
CA PRO A 194 18.52 -32.16 -2.68
C PRO A 194 19.49 -31.43 -1.75
N PHE A 195 20.30 -32.19 -1.03
CA PHE A 195 21.27 -31.67 -0.10
C PHE A 195 22.58 -32.47 -0.12
N LEU A 196 23.65 -31.80 0.29
CA LEU A 196 24.94 -32.40 0.59
C LEU A 196 25.31 -32.08 2.04
N ALA A 197 25.93 -33.03 2.74
CA ALA A 197 26.43 -32.82 4.09
C ALA A 197 27.80 -33.46 4.28
N LEU A 198 28.69 -32.77 4.99
CA LEU A 198 29.95 -33.28 5.48
C LEU A 198 29.84 -33.58 6.98
N HIS A 199 30.16 -34.79 7.38
CA HIS A 199 30.17 -35.23 8.78
C HIS A 199 31.60 -35.52 9.25
N PHE A 200 31.90 -35.09 10.47
CA PHE A 200 33.21 -35.23 11.11
C PHE A 200 33.04 -35.36 12.62
N GLY A 201 34.06 -35.84 13.34
CA GLY A 201 34.04 -35.93 14.80
C GLY A 201 34.67 -37.20 15.36
N GLN A 202 34.11 -37.70 16.47
CA GLN A 202 34.64 -38.88 17.14
C GLN A 202 34.60 -40.12 16.25
N GLY A 203 35.69 -40.87 16.34
CA GLY A 203 35.85 -42.18 15.75
C GLY A 203 34.92 -43.27 16.32
N PRO A 204 34.72 -44.38 15.59
CA PRO A 204 33.94 -45.53 16.09
C PRO A 204 34.57 -46.25 17.29
N SER A 205 35.91 -46.32 17.36
CA SER A 205 36.64 -47.08 18.40
C SER A 205 36.93 -46.24 19.64
N SER A 206 36.98 -46.91 20.81
CA SER A 206 37.40 -46.31 22.07
C SER A 206 38.88 -46.36 22.36
N ASP A 207 39.57 -47.31 21.76
CA ASP A 207 40.91 -47.72 22.18
C ASP A 207 41.96 -47.50 21.09
N VAL A 208 41.50 -47.18 19.88
CA VAL A 208 42.36 -47.05 18.70
C VAL A 208 41.97 -45.83 17.88
N ASP A 209 42.94 -45.21 17.21
CA ASP A 209 42.75 -43.97 16.45
C ASP A 209 42.07 -44.26 15.12
N TRP A 210 40.77 -44.57 15.17
CA TRP A 210 39.93 -44.77 13.99
C TRP A 210 39.10 -43.53 13.68
N SER A 211 39.47 -42.74 12.69
CA SER A 211 38.66 -41.63 12.17
C SER A 211 37.72 -42.05 11.04
N LEU A 212 36.53 -41.44 11.05
CA LEU A 212 35.49 -41.63 10.04
C LEU A 212 34.96 -40.27 9.60
N THR A 213 35.13 -39.94 8.32
CA THR A 213 34.50 -38.78 7.68
C THR A 213 33.48 -39.27 6.66
N THR A 214 32.31 -38.64 6.62
CA THR A 214 31.25 -39.02 5.69
C THR A 214 30.84 -37.82 4.85
N LEU A 215 30.84 -37.97 3.53
CA LEU A 215 30.11 -37.09 2.63
C LEU A 215 28.76 -37.72 2.33
N ARG A 216 27.66 -37.04 2.64
CA ARG A 216 26.29 -37.49 2.35
C ARG A 216 25.73 -36.69 1.19
N LEU A 217 25.18 -37.39 0.22
CA LEU A 217 24.31 -36.82 -0.81
C LEU A 217 22.90 -37.34 -0.58
N GLY A 218 21.91 -36.47 -0.51
CA GLY A 218 20.54 -36.88 -0.21
C GLY A 218 19.49 -35.99 -0.83
N VAL A 219 18.24 -36.45 -0.73
CA VAL A 219 17.05 -35.69 -1.09
C VAL A 219 16.07 -35.79 0.07
N ALA A 220 15.53 -34.65 0.47
CA ALA A 220 14.45 -34.56 1.44
C ALA A 220 13.14 -34.15 0.75
N VAL A 221 12.03 -34.77 1.14
CA VAL A 221 10.68 -34.34 0.75
C VAL A 221 9.98 -33.81 1.98
N LYS A 222 9.46 -32.58 1.90
CA LYS A 222 8.91 -31.80 3.02
C LYS A 222 7.50 -31.34 2.70
N PHE A 223 6.62 -31.36 3.69
CA PHE A 223 5.22 -30.94 3.61
C PHE A 223 4.96 -29.87 4.68
N GLY A 224 4.39 -28.74 4.27
CA GLY A 224 4.01 -27.65 5.16
C GLY A 224 2.59 -27.15 4.86
N ASN A 225 1.87 -26.68 5.88
CA ASN A 225 0.50 -26.21 5.75
C ASN A 225 0.40 -24.72 6.09
N THR A 226 -0.27 -23.92 5.25
CA THR A 226 -0.44 -22.47 5.44
C THR A 226 -1.75 -22.08 6.15
N ASN A 227 -2.65 -23.03 6.46
CA ASN A 227 -3.96 -22.75 7.05
C ASN A 227 -3.89 -22.01 8.38
N GLU A 228 -2.91 -22.34 9.23
CA GLU A 228 -2.76 -21.68 10.53
C GLU A 228 -2.45 -20.19 10.36
N ILE A 229 -1.62 -19.87 9.37
CA ILE A 229 -1.23 -18.49 9.02
C ILE A 229 -2.40 -17.77 8.34
N LYS A 230 -3.13 -18.43 7.43
CA LYS A 230 -4.39 -17.88 6.87
C LYS A 230 -5.36 -17.51 7.98
N SER A 231 -5.55 -18.39 8.97
CA SER A 231 -6.43 -18.11 10.11
C SER A 231 -5.95 -16.94 10.96
N LYS A 232 -4.62 -16.75 11.07
CA LYS A 232 -4.02 -15.61 11.76
C LYS A 232 -4.29 -14.30 11.01
N VAL A 233 -4.06 -14.29 9.70
CA VAL A 233 -4.38 -13.13 8.84
C VAL A 233 -5.87 -12.81 8.89
N GLU A 234 -6.75 -13.82 8.83
CA GLU A 234 -8.20 -13.63 8.96
C GLU A 234 -8.61 -13.05 10.33
N ARG A 235 -7.88 -13.33 11.41
CA ARG A 235 -8.16 -12.73 12.72
C ARG A 235 -7.64 -11.29 12.82
N GLU A 236 -6.48 -11.01 12.24
CA GLU A 236 -5.79 -9.73 12.37
C GLU A 236 -6.28 -8.66 11.38
N VAL A 237 -6.67 -9.05 10.17
CA VAL A 237 -7.26 -8.12 9.19
C VAL A 237 -8.68 -7.81 9.60
N GLN A 238 -9.03 -6.53 9.79
CA GLN A 238 -10.40 -6.12 10.07
C GLN A 238 -11.06 -5.58 8.81
N PHE A 239 -12.21 -6.12 8.44
CA PHE A 239 -13.00 -5.64 7.31
C PHE A 239 -14.29 -5.03 7.85
N SER A 240 -14.64 -3.83 7.40
CA SER A 240 -15.88 -3.16 7.78
C SER A 240 -16.51 -2.45 6.59
N ILE A 241 -17.83 -2.36 6.63
CA ILE A 241 -18.64 -1.73 5.59
C ILE A 241 -19.50 -0.66 6.24
N ARG A 242 -19.43 0.56 5.71
CA ARG A 242 -20.36 1.63 6.04
C ARG A 242 -21.21 1.92 4.81
N ALA A 243 -22.43 1.39 4.82
CA ALA A 243 -23.45 1.64 3.80
C ALA A 243 -24.27 2.89 4.14
N PRO A 244 -24.76 3.64 3.13
CA PRO A 244 -25.67 4.76 3.33
C PRO A 244 -27.02 4.26 3.88
N LYS A 245 -27.72 5.10 4.67
CA LYS A 245 -29.09 4.80 5.12
C LYS A 245 -30.05 4.74 3.93
N ILE A 246 -29.92 5.72 3.03
CA ILE A 246 -30.73 5.88 1.84
C ILE A 246 -29.87 6.47 0.73
N ILE A 247 -30.09 6.02 -0.49
CA ILE A 247 -29.45 6.52 -1.69
C ILE A 247 -30.50 7.39 -2.38
N PRO A 248 -30.39 8.73 -2.32
CA PRO A 248 -31.30 9.60 -3.02
C PRO A 248 -31.06 9.51 -4.53
N ASN A 249 -32.13 9.54 -5.33
CA ASN A 249 -32.00 9.68 -6.78
C ASN A 249 -31.39 11.05 -7.14
N GLU A 250 -31.89 12.12 -6.50
CA GLU A 250 -31.39 13.48 -6.60
C GLU A 250 -31.50 14.15 -5.22
N ARG A 251 -30.50 14.95 -4.84
CA ARG A 251 -30.58 15.80 -3.65
C ARG A 251 -30.67 17.27 -4.06
N ARG A 252 -31.62 18.02 -3.49
CA ARG A 252 -31.60 19.48 -3.57
C ARG A 252 -30.48 20.00 -2.69
N VAL A 253 -29.54 20.73 -3.28
CA VAL A 253 -28.42 21.34 -2.56
C VAL A 253 -28.40 22.84 -2.84
N GLN A 254 -28.40 23.63 -1.78
CA GLN A 254 -28.09 25.04 -1.86
C GLN A 254 -26.57 25.20 -1.83
N GLU A 255 -25.99 25.47 -2.99
CA GLU A 255 -24.56 25.62 -3.19
C GLU A 255 -24.17 27.11 -3.08
N THR A 256 -23.20 27.42 -2.22
CA THR A 256 -22.63 28.76 -2.08
C THR A 256 -21.30 28.83 -2.82
N PHE A 257 -21.29 29.55 -3.94
CA PHE A 257 -20.15 29.67 -4.82
C PHE A 257 -19.30 30.91 -4.52
N PRO A 258 -18.05 30.73 -4.06
CA PRO A 258 -17.11 31.84 -3.91
C PRO A 258 -16.77 32.43 -5.29
N VAL A 259 -17.00 33.73 -5.44
CA VAL A 259 -16.66 34.46 -6.65
C VAL A 259 -15.18 34.84 -6.62
N ARG A 260 -14.39 34.37 -7.58
CA ARG A 260 -13.00 34.80 -7.75
C ARG A 260 -12.96 36.18 -8.39
N ASN A 261 -12.20 37.09 -7.79
CA ASN A 261 -12.03 38.47 -8.23
C ASN A 261 -10.95 38.64 -9.32
N TYR A 262 -10.71 37.62 -10.13
CA TYR A 262 -9.66 37.58 -11.16
C TYR A 262 -10.28 37.43 -12.54
N ILE A 263 -9.72 38.11 -13.53
CA ILE A 263 -10.02 37.93 -14.96
C ILE A 263 -8.73 37.53 -15.67
N PHE A 264 -8.66 36.33 -16.22
CA PHE A 264 -7.47 35.80 -16.90
C PHE A 264 -7.46 36.18 -18.38
N PHE A 265 -6.27 36.35 -18.94
CA PHE A 265 -6.09 36.75 -20.34
C PHE A 265 -5.26 35.72 -21.12
N ASP A 266 -5.36 35.76 -22.45
CA ASP A 266 -4.62 34.88 -23.34
C ASP A 266 -3.22 35.43 -23.66
N ALA A 267 -2.36 34.55 -24.18
CA ALA A 267 -0.99 34.91 -24.49
C ALA A 267 -0.89 36.05 -25.52
N GLY A 268 -0.26 37.16 -25.13
CA GLY A 268 -0.03 38.31 -26.00
C GLY A 268 -1.28 39.12 -26.37
N SER A 269 -2.44 38.85 -25.75
CA SER A 269 -3.70 39.54 -26.03
C SER A 269 -4.17 40.35 -24.83
N ALA A 270 -4.57 41.60 -25.09
CA ALA A 270 -5.30 42.43 -24.13
C ALA A 270 -6.82 42.38 -24.32
N VAL A 271 -7.31 41.55 -25.25
CA VAL A 271 -8.73 41.34 -25.47
C VAL A 271 -9.27 40.43 -24.37
N ILE A 272 -10.41 40.80 -23.76
CA ILE A 272 -11.12 39.93 -22.81
C ILE A 272 -11.47 38.63 -23.55
N PRO A 273 -10.98 37.46 -23.10
CA PRO A 273 -11.20 36.22 -23.82
C PRO A 273 -12.68 35.85 -23.97
N ASP A 274 -13.03 35.17 -25.06
CA ASP A 274 -14.42 34.83 -25.42
C ASP A 274 -15.12 33.88 -24.44
N ARG A 275 -14.34 33.20 -23.57
CA ARG A 275 -14.89 32.39 -22.48
C ARG A 275 -15.63 33.23 -21.43
N TYR A 276 -15.30 34.51 -21.28
CA TYR A 276 -16.09 35.43 -20.45
C TYR A 276 -17.29 35.95 -21.25
N ILE A 277 -18.48 35.86 -20.66
CA ILE A 277 -19.72 36.29 -21.31
C ILE A 277 -19.73 37.82 -21.36
N ARG A 278 -19.62 38.36 -22.57
CA ARG A 278 -19.73 39.79 -22.85
C ARG A 278 -21.12 40.12 -23.37
N LEU A 279 -21.76 41.06 -22.72
CA LEU A 279 -23.08 41.59 -23.08
C LEU A 279 -22.93 42.82 -23.96
N THR A 280 -23.97 43.07 -24.75
CA THR A 280 -24.26 44.38 -25.33
C THR A 280 -24.86 45.32 -24.29
N THR A 281 -24.87 46.62 -24.55
CA THR A 281 -25.46 47.61 -23.64
C THR A 281 -26.94 47.29 -23.37
N GLU A 282 -27.70 46.89 -24.39
CA GLU A 282 -29.11 46.52 -24.28
C GLU A 282 -29.31 45.27 -23.40
N GLN A 283 -28.45 44.25 -23.58
CA GLN A 283 -28.48 43.04 -22.74
C GLN A 283 -28.09 43.35 -21.29
N ALA A 284 -27.12 44.25 -21.08
CA ALA A 284 -26.68 44.64 -19.75
C ALA A 284 -27.75 45.44 -18.98
N GLU A 285 -28.60 46.22 -19.64
CA GLU A 285 -29.76 46.88 -19.00
C GLU A 285 -30.79 45.87 -18.46
N GLN A 286 -30.93 44.73 -19.13
CA GLN A 286 -31.86 43.67 -18.73
C GLN A 286 -31.23 42.64 -17.79
N PHE A 287 -29.90 42.62 -17.69
CA PHE A 287 -29.18 41.68 -16.85
C PHE A 287 -29.47 41.93 -15.37
N LYS A 288 -29.81 40.86 -14.67
CA LYS A 288 -29.98 40.83 -13.22
C LYS A 288 -29.23 39.62 -12.69
N GLU A 289 -28.37 39.79 -11.69
CA GLU A 289 -27.65 38.67 -11.08
C GLU A 289 -28.60 37.52 -10.66
N GLU A 290 -29.80 37.84 -10.18
CA GLU A 290 -30.78 36.86 -9.70
C GLU A 290 -31.18 35.81 -10.75
N GLN A 291 -31.04 36.13 -12.04
CA GLN A 291 -31.35 35.18 -13.11
C GLN A 291 -30.34 34.02 -13.19
N LEU A 292 -29.12 34.21 -12.66
CA LEU A 292 -28.09 33.16 -12.55
C LEU A 292 -28.33 32.23 -11.35
N LEU A 293 -29.24 32.60 -10.45
CA LEU A 293 -29.57 31.84 -9.22
C LEU A 293 -30.68 30.80 -9.46
N GLN A 294 -31.42 30.91 -10.57
CA GLN A 294 -32.51 30.00 -10.90
C GLN A 294 -31.98 28.75 -11.64
N PRO A 295 -32.58 27.57 -11.40
CA PRO A 295 -32.16 26.30 -11.98
C PRO A 295 -32.42 26.14 -13.49
N GLU A 296 -32.65 27.24 -14.23
CA GLU A 296 -32.71 27.19 -15.70
C GLU A 296 -31.44 27.81 -16.30
N PRO A 297 -30.73 27.09 -17.19
CA PRO A 297 -31.27 26.08 -18.10
C PRO A 297 -31.11 24.64 -17.60
N LYS A 298 -32.02 23.77 -18.08
CA LYS A 298 -32.01 22.29 -18.03
C LYS A 298 -30.73 21.61 -18.57
N ASP A 299 -29.75 22.37 -19.04
CA ASP A 299 -28.50 21.88 -19.62
C ASP A 299 -27.28 22.42 -18.87
N LEU A 300 -27.29 22.29 -17.54
CA LEU A 300 -26.12 22.42 -16.68
C LEU A 300 -25.93 21.14 -15.86
N THR A 301 -25.96 19.99 -16.55
CA THR A 301 -25.46 18.74 -15.99
C THR A 301 -23.99 18.94 -15.58
N GLY A 302 -23.66 18.58 -14.35
CA GLY A 302 -22.33 18.76 -13.76
C GLY A 302 -22.12 20.08 -12.99
N ARG A 303 -21.64 19.97 -11.75
CA ARG A 303 -21.29 21.09 -10.85
C ARG A 303 -20.30 22.07 -11.50
N SER A 304 -19.27 21.55 -12.16
CA SER A 304 -18.20 22.33 -12.78
C SER A 304 -18.75 23.33 -13.80
N ARG A 305 -19.70 22.87 -14.62
CA ARG A 305 -20.32 23.69 -15.66
C ARG A 305 -21.17 24.82 -15.07
N ARG A 306 -21.94 24.56 -14.01
CA ARG A 306 -22.69 25.61 -13.28
C ARG A 306 -21.78 26.68 -12.72
N GLN A 307 -20.75 26.27 -11.98
CA GLN A 307 -19.84 27.20 -11.31
C GLN A 307 -19.01 28.02 -12.32
N LEU A 308 -18.54 27.40 -13.40
CA LEU A 308 -17.87 28.14 -14.49
C LEU A 308 -18.83 29.08 -15.21
N THR A 309 -20.11 28.75 -15.36
CA THR A 309 -21.10 29.68 -15.95
C THR A 309 -21.25 30.94 -15.10
N VAL A 310 -21.31 30.80 -13.77
CA VAL A 310 -21.31 31.97 -12.86
C VAL A 310 -20.01 32.75 -12.99
N TYR A 311 -18.87 32.07 -12.94
CA TYR A 311 -17.57 32.73 -13.02
C TYR A 311 -17.35 33.43 -14.37
N HIS A 312 -17.76 32.83 -15.49
CA HIS A 312 -17.67 33.46 -16.80
C HIS A 312 -18.58 34.70 -16.95
N ASN A 313 -19.59 34.84 -16.08
CA ASN A 313 -20.41 36.05 -15.93
C ASN A 313 -19.85 37.06 -14.92
N ILE A 314 -18.65 36.86 -14.38
CA ILE A 314 -18.08 37.73 -13.33
C ILE A 314 -18.10 39.22 -13.69
N LEU A 315 -17.81 39.57 -14.95
CA LEU A 315 -17.84 40.96 -15.40
C LEU A 315 -19.25 41.55 -15.36
N ASN A 316 -20.27 40.72 -15.63
CA ASN A 316 -21.67 41.12 -15.64
C ASN A 316 -22.20 41.25 -14.21
N ILE A 317 -21.85 40.30 -13.35
CA ILE A 317 -22.15 40.34 -11.92
C ILE A 317 -21.52 41.58 -11.28
N LEU A 318 -20.25 41.85 -11.57
CA LEU A 318 -19.57 43.05 -11.08
C LEU A 318 -20.23 44.33 -11.58
N GLY A 319 -20.59 44.39 -12.87
CA GLY A 319 -21.28 45.53 -13.47
C GLY A 319 -22.64 45.81 -12.82
N ASP A 320 -23.45 44.77 -12.63
CA ASP A 320 -24.76 44.86 -11.97
C ASP A 320 -24.63 45.31 -10.51
N ARG A 321 -23.71 44.70 -9.74
CA ARG A 321 -23.43 45.10 -8.36
C ARG A 321 -22.92 46.55 -8.27
N LEU A 322 -22.07 47.01 -9.19
CA LEU A 322 -21.61 48.40 -9.22
C LEU A 322 -22.74 49.39 -9.53
N ARG A 323 -23.76 49.02 -10.32
CA ARG A 323 -24.97 49.82 -10.49
C ARG A 323 -25.80 49.86 -9.21
N LYS A 324 -25.96 48.72 -8.55
CA LYS A 324 -26.71 48.58 -7.29
C LYS A 324 -26.10 49.36 -6.14
N TYR A 325 -24.77 49.45 -6.08
CA TYR A 325 -24.02 50.16 -5.05
C TYR A 325 -23.28 51.36 -5.64
N PRO A 326 -23.95 52.51 -5.85
CA PRO A 326 -23.39 53.65 -6.62
C PRO A 326 -22.18 54.33 -5.97
N ASP A 327 -22.01 54.20 -4.65
CA ASP A 327 -20.90 54.84 -3.92
C ASP A 327 -19.61 54.01 -3.94
N THR A 328 -19.69 52.74 -4.35
CA THR A 328 -18.55 51.83 -4.28
C THR A 328 -17.54 52.13 -5.39
N LYS A 329 -16.25 52.12 -5.04
CA LYS A 329 -15.13 52.24 -5.98
C LYS A 329 -14.37 50.93 -6.07
N ILE A 330 -13.75 50.70 -7.22
CA ILE A 330 -12.89 49.54 -7.46
C ILE A 330 -11.53 49.97 -8.04
N THR A 331 -10.53 49.14 -7.79
CA THR A 331 -9.22 49.21 -8.43
C THR A 331 -9.01 47.95 -9.25
N LEU A 332 -8.68 48.10 -10.53
CA LEU A 332 -8.32 47.02 -11.44
C LEU A 332 -6.80 46.99 -11.58
N ILE A 333 -6.17 45.93 -11.06
CA ILE A 333 -4.73 45.72 -11.17
C ILE A 333 -4.46 44.68 -12.24
N GLY A 334 -3.94 45.09 -13.40
CA GLY A 334 -3.59 44.18 -14.48
C GLY A 334 -2.12 43.76 -14.41
N SER A 335 -1.86 42.47 -14.53
CA SER A 335 -0.52 41.88 -14.47
C SER A 335 -0.20 41.14 -15.76
N SER A 336 0.99 41.39 -16.32
CA SER A 336 1.41 40.82 -17.60
C SER A 336 2.92 40.65 -17.68
N GLU A 337 3.34 39.57 -18.34
CA GLU A 337 4.76 39.33 -18.64
C GLU A 337 5.35 40.34 -19.65
N GLN A 338 4.50 41.18 -20.27
CA GLN A 338 4.92 42.34 -21.08
C GLN A 338 5.26 43.58 -20.23
N GLY A 339 5.24 43.46 -18.89
CA GLY A 339 5.56 44.53 -17.96
C GLY A 339 4.37 45.42 -17.62
N ILE A 340 4.64 46.53 -16.92
CA ILE A 340 3.63 47.43 -16.35
C ILE A 340 2.63 47.92 -17.41
N ALA A 341 3.11 48.37 -18.56
CA ALA A 341 2.25 48.88 -19.64
C ALA A 341 1.32 47.78 -20.19
N GLY A 342 1.84 46.56 -20.38
CA GLY A 342 1.02 45.43 -20.81
C GLY A 342 -0.04 45.07 -19.77
N GLY A 343 0.29 45.10 -18.48
CA GLY A 343 -0.68 44.92 -17.40
C GLY A 343 -1.76 46.00 -17.39
N GLU A 344 -1.37 47.27 -17.58
CA GLU A 344 -2.30 48.39 -17.64
C GLU A 344 -3.33 48.25 -18.77
N GLU A 345 -2.89 47.81 -19.96
CA GLU A 345 -3.76 47.50 -21.10
C GLU A 345 -4.81 46.44 -20.77
N LEU A 346 -4.45 45.36 -20.07
CA LEU A 346 -5.42 44.34 -19.64
C LEU A 346 -6.52 44.95 -18.75
N ALA A 347 -6.12 45.78 -17.79
CA ALA A 347 -7.04 46.42 -16.87
C ALA A 347 -7.93 47.47 -17.57
N TYR A 348 -7.40 48.19 -18.57
CA TYR A 348 -8.20 49.08 -19.40
C TYR A 348 -9.26 48.34 -20.22
N SER A 349 -8.99 47.13 -20.72
CA SER A 349 -10.01 46.33 -21.40
C SER A 349 -11.20 46.02 -20.50
N VAL A 350 -10.95 45.62 -19.25
CA VAL A 350 -12.01 45.38 -18.25
C VAL A 350 -12.75 46.68 -17.91
N ARG A 351 -12.02 47.78 -17.67
CA ARG A 351 -12.61 49.10 -17.39
C ARG A 351 -13.52 49.57 -18.51
N ARG A 352 -13.07 49.49 -19.77
CA ARG A 352 -13.86 49.88 -20.95
C ARG A 352 -15.16 49.09 -21.05
N TYR A 353 -15.11 47.79 -20.78
CA TYR A 353 -16.32 46.97 -20.75
C TYR A 353 -17.32 47.48 -19.70
N LEU A 354 -16.89 47.67 -18.45
CA LEU A 354 -17.76 48.15 -17.38
C LEU A 354 -18.34 49.55 -17.64
N ILE A 355 -17.54 50.47 -18.20
CA ILE A 355 -18.01 51.83 -18.53
C ILE A 355 -18.98 51.80 -19.71
N HIS A 356 -18.63 51.18 -20.83
CA HIS A 356 -19.43 51.27 -22.06
C HIS A 356 -20.68 50.37 -22.04
N VAL A 357 -20.58 49.18 -21.44
CA VAL A 357 -21.68 48.20 -21.42
C VAL A 357 -22.56 48.42 -20.20
N PHE A 358 -21.97 48.66 -19.02
CA PHE A 358 -22.72 48.84 -17.78
C PHE A 358 -22.95 50.31 -17.40
N GLY A 359 -22.38 51.29 -18.12
CA GLY A 359 -22.61 52.71 -17.83
C GLY A 359 -22.04 53.16 -16.48
N ILE A 360 -21.00 52.47 -15.97
CA ILE A 360 -20.38 52.84 -14.69
C ILE A 360 -19.55 54.12 -14.86
N ASP A 361 -19.70 55.06 -13.94
CA ASP A 361 -18.90 56.31 -13.92
C ASP A 361 -17.40 56.00 -13.89
N GLU A 362 -16.68 56.62 -14.82
CA GLU A 362 -15.24 56.47 -14.99
C GLU A 362 -14.44 56.74 -13.71
N ASN A 363 -14.88 57.69 -12.87
CA ASN A 363 -14.23 58.06 -11.61
C ASN A 363 -14.33 56.99 -10.52
N ARG A 364 -15.15 55.95 -10.74
CA ARG A 364 -15.33 54.84 -9.80
C ARG A 364 -14.38 53.67 -10.07
N ILE A 365 -13.72 53.66 -11.22
CA ILE A 365 -12.84 52.57 -11.64
C ILE A 365 -11.42 53.11 -11.87
N SER A 366 -10.53 52.81 -10.94
CA SER A 366 -9.09 53.09 -11.08
C SER A 366 -8.36 51.90 -11.70
N VAL A 367 -7.30 52.17 -12.46
CA VAL A 367 -6.49 51.15 -13.15
C VAL A 367 -5.04 51.27 -12.70
N LYS A 368 -4.38 50.12 -12.54
CA LYS A 368 -2.95 50.02 -12.27
C LYS A 368 -2.33 48.86 -13.04
N GLY A 369 -1.24 49.12 -13.75
CA GLY A 369 -0.40 48.08 -14.34
C GLY A 369 0.61 47.51 -13.35
N SER A 370 0.90 46.21 -13.47
CA SER A 370 1.93 45.50 -12.70
C SER A 370 2.63 44.45 -13.57
N VAL A 371 3.84 44.04 -13.17
CA VAL A 371 4.56 42.93 -13.79
C VAL A 371 4.01 41.59 -13.29
N LYS A 372 3.75 41.49 -11.98
CA LYS A 372 3.22 40.31 -11.32
C LYS A 372 1.98 40.68 -10.48
N PRO A 373 1.03 39.77 -10.31
CA PRO A 373 -0.13 40.01 -9.47
C PRO A 373 0.26 40.09 -7.99
N THR A 374 -0.71 40.47 -7.14
CA THR A 374 -0.48 40.62 -5.69
C THR A 374 0.00 39.32 -5.05
N VAL A 375 -0.51 38.18 -5.52
CA VAL A 375 -0.07 36.82 -5.13
C VAL A 375 0.30 36.05 -6.41
N PRO A 376 1.58 35.97 -6.78
CA PRO A 376 2.00 35.29 -8.00
C PRO A 376 1.95 33.76 -7.84
N SER A 377 1.46 33.08 -8.87
CA SER A 377 1.53 31.63 -9.02
C SER A 377 2.92 31.18 -9.48
N VAL A 378 3.66 32.01 -10.21
CA VAL A 378 5.06 31.72 -10.57
C VAL A 378 5.98 32.06 -9.40
N LEU A 379 6.47 31.04 -8.70
CA LEU A 379 7.40 31.20 -7.59
C LEU A 379 8.83 31.54 -8.06
N PRO A 380 9.62 32.28 -7.25
CA PRO A 380 11.03 32.53 -7.56
C PRO A 380 11.82 31.22 -7.73
N GLY A 381 12.49 31.06 -8.88
CA GLY A 381 13.28 29.86 -9.18
C GLY A 381 12.46 28.66 -9.67
N ALA A 382 11.16 28.83 -9.95
CA ALA A 382 10.34 27.79 -10.55
C ALA A 382 10.90 27.34 -11.91
N THR A 383 11.12 26.03 -12.07
CA THR A 383 11.63 25.41 -13.31
C THR A 383 10.67 24.39 -13.90
N ARG A 384 9.60 24.03 -13.18
CA ARG A 384 8.60 23.02 -13.57
C ARG A 384 7.24 23.68 -13.76
N GLU A 385 6.40 23.05 -14.58
CA GLU A 385 4.99 23.43 -14.81
C GLU A 385 4.76 24.91 -15.18
N LEU A 386 5.78 25.59 -15.73
CA LEU A 386 5.70 27.00 -16.12
C LEU A 386 4.58 27.27 -17.12
N SER A 387 4.26 26.31 -17.98
CA SER A 387 3.12 26.39 -18.92
C SER A 387 1.76 26.52 -18.21
N LEU A 388 1.63 26.04 -16.98
CA LEU A 388 0.40 26.10 -16.18
C LEU A 388 0.36 27.36 -15.30
N VAL A 389 1.48 27.71 -14.66
CA VAL A 389 1.51 28.84 -13.71
C VAL A 389 1.67 30.22 -14.36
N VAL A 390 2.34 30.33 -15.52
CA VAL A 390 2.51 31.62 -16.21
C VAL A 390 1.16 32.21 -16.67
N PRO A 391 0.23 31.42 -17.27
CA PRO A 391 -1.11 31.92 -17.58
C PRO A 391 -1.91 32.40 -16.35
N GLU A 392 -1.64 31.85 -15.16
CA GLU A 392 -2.31 32.27 -13.92
C GLU A 392 -1.90 33.68 -13.47
N ASP A 393 -0.67 34.10 -13.74
CA ASP A 393 -0.18 35.44 -13.41
C ASP A 393 -0.67 36.52 -14.39
N ARG A 394 -1.13 36.12 -15.57
CA ARG A 394 -1.66 37.02 -16.60
C ARG A 394 -3.14 37.31 -16.35
N ARG A 395 -3.39 38.22 -15.42
CA ARG A 395 -4.76 38.51 -14.96
C ARG A 395 -4.98 39.96 -14.56
N VAL A 396 -6.24 40.34 -14.50
CA VAL A 396 -6.72 41.55 -13.83
C VAL A 396 -7.32 41.16 -12.48
N GLU A 397 -6.80 41.73 -11.40
CA GLU A 397 -7.34 41.59 -10.04
C GLU A 397 -8.29 42.75 -9.74
N ILE A 398 -9.51 42.42 -9.31
CA ILE A 398 -10.54 43.39 -8.91
C ILE A 398 -10.44 43.60 -7.39
N ILE A 399 -10.09 44.80 -6.98
CA ILE A 399 -9.96 45.17 -5.56
C ILE A 399 -11.07 46.14 -5.19
N SER A 400 -11.79 45.83 -4.11
CA SER A 400 -12.78 46.72 -3.50
C SER A 400 -12.67 46.68 -1.98
N SER A 401 -13.05 47.79 -1.33
CA SER A 401 -13.25 47.85 0.12
C SER A 401 -14.67 47.42 0.55
N SER A 402 -15.58 47.24 -0.41
CA SER A 402 -16.96 46.79 -0.18
C SER A 402 -17.01 45.26 -0.29
N SER A 403 -17.50 44.60 0.76
CA SER A 403 -17.69 43.15 0.76
C SER A 403 -18.81 42.72 -0.18
N GLU A 404 -19.80 43.59 -0.39
CA GLU A 404 -21.01 43.36 -1.19
C GLU A 404 -20.69 43.07 -2.66
N LEU A 405 -19.60 43.64 -3.21
CA LEU A 405 -19.24 43.41 -4.61
C LEU A 405 -18.70 42.00 -4.87
N LEU A 406 -18.14 41.33 -3.87
CA LEU A 406 -17.51 40.01 -3.99
C LEU A 406 -18.22 38.94 -3.16
N GLU A 407 -19.45 39.20 -2.73
CA GLU A 407 -20.27 38.21 -2.04
C GLU A 407 -20.44 36.93 -2.88
N PRO A 408 -20.37 35.74 -2.25
CA PRO A 408 -20.63 34.48 -2.91
C PRO A 408 -22.02 34.41 -3.54
N VAL A 409 -22.13 33.72 -4.66
CA VAL A 409 -23.39 33.51 -5.39
C VAL A 409 -24.02 32.21 -4.90
N GLN A 410 -25.30 32.23 -4.52
CA GLN A 410 -26.01 31.04 -4.06
C GLN A 410 -26.88 30.45 -5.17
N ILE A 411 -26.69 29.17 -5.49
CA ILE A 411 -27.50 28.47 -6.50
C ILE A 411 -28.14 27.26 -5.84
N ILE A 412 -29.42 27.04 -6.13
CA ILE A 412 -30.09 25.78 -5.81
C ILE A 412 -29.85 24.83 -6.98
N SER A 413 -29.21 23.71 -6.71
CA SER A 413 -28.95 22.68 -7.71
C SER A 413 -29.50 21.33 -7.28
N LEU A 414 -29.72 20.46 -8.27
CA LEU A 414 -29.94 19.04 -8.06
C LEU A 414 -28.58 18.37 -8.15
N GLN A 415 -28.15 17.79 -7.03
CA GLN A 415 -26.94 16.99 -6.96
C GLN A 415 -27.30 15.54 -7.31
N GLU A 416 -26.70 15.07 -8.39
CA GLU A 416 -26.63 13.66 -8.74
C GLU A 416 -25.48 13.03 -7.93
N GLU A 417 -25.71 11.86 -7.34
CA GLU A 417 -24.70 11.04 -6.63
C GLU A 417 -23.92 11.76 -5.50
N PRO A 418 -24.56 12.08 -4.37
CA PRO A 418 -23.87 12.73 -3.27
C PRO A 418 -22.92 11.78 -2.53
N LEU A 419 -21.81 12.28 -1.96
CA LEU A 419 -20.73 11.46 -1.37
C LEU A 419 -21.19 10.60 -0.18
N ASP A 420 -22.23 11.01 0.53
CA ASP A 420 -22.87 10.24 1.59
C ASP A 420 -23.70 9.06 1.06
N SER A 421 -23.93 8.96 -0.26
CA SER A 421 -24.57 7.83 -0.91
C SER A 421 -23.59 6.71 -1.34
N ASP A 422 -22.29 6.93 -1.17
CA ASP A 422 -21.26 5.91 -1.41
C ASP A 422 -21.27 4.85 -0.31
N VAL A 423 -20.95 3.61 -0.69
CA VAL A 423 -20.58 2.56 0.26
C VAL A 423 -19.08 2.66 0.52
N LEU A 424 -18.70 2.81 1.79
CA LEU A 424 -17.31 2.82 2.23
C LEU A 424 -16.90 1.44 2.71
N PHE A 425 -15.87 0.88 2.07
CA PHE A 425 -15.19 -0.35 2.48
C PHE A 425 -13.90 0.02 3.19
N SER A 426 -13.66 -0.52 4.37
CA SER A 426 -12.42 -0.29 5.13
C SER A 426 -11.77 -1.62 5.49
N VAL A 427 -10.47 -1.73 5.23
CA VAL A 427 -9.62 -2.89 5.52
C VAL A 427 -8.44 -2.44 6.38
N SER A 428 -8.46 -2.75 7.67
CA SER A 428 -7.33 -2.45 8.57
C SER A 428 -6.21 -3.46 8.39
N ASN A 429 -4.96 -3.00 8.47
CA ASN A 429 -3.73 -3.78 8.28
C ASN A 429 -3.62 -4.40 6.87
N ALA A 430 -4.25 -3.79 5.86
CA ALA A 430 -4.22 -4.28 4.49
C ALA A 430 -2.78 -4.32 3.95
N GLU A 431 -1.99 -3.27 4.17
CA GLU A 431 -0.61 -3.15 3.69
C GLU A 431 0.36 -4.18 4.30
N ASP A 432 0.07 -4.66 5.51
CA ASP A 432 0.92 -5.65 6.20
C ASP A 432 0.79 -7.05 5.59
N TYR A 433 -0.35 -7.33 4.94
CA TYR A 433 -0.75 -8.68 4.55
C TYR A 433 -1.10 -8.83 3.06
N PHE A 434 -1.65 -7.80 2.43
CA PHE A 434 -2.17 -7.85 1.06
C PHE A 434 -1.34 -6.98 0.11
N ALA A 435 -0.97 -7.58 -1.03
CA ALA A 435 -0.47 -6.82 -2.17
C ALA A 435 -1.61 -6.03 -2.85
N SER A 436 -2.82 -6.59 -2.84
CA SER A 436 -4.04 -5.90 -3.25
C SER A 436 -5.28 -6.59 -2.69
N TRP A 437 -6.43 -5.92 -2.74
CA TRP A 437 -7.71 -6.51 -2.35
C TRP A 437 -8.85 -6.07 -3.26
N SER A 438 -9.90 -6.88 -3.33
CA SER A 438 -11.13 -6.59 -4.08
C SER A 438 -12.35 -6.84 -3.21
N VAL A 439 -13.48 -6.21 -3.53
CA VAL A 439 -14.78 -6.57 -2.96
C VAL A 439 -15.67 -7.17 -4.02
N VAL A 440 -16.27 -8.30 -3.67
CA VAL A 440 -17.17 -9.08 -4.51
C VAL A 440 -18.56 -9.04 -3.88
N LEU A 441 -19.48 -8.34 -4.53
CA LEU A 441 -20.86 -8.19 -4.10
C LEU A 441 -21.71 -9.24 -4.81
N THR A 442 -22.47 -10.02 -4.05
CA THR A 442 -23.44 -11.00 -4.57
C THR A 442 -24.84 -10.59 -4.14
N ASP A 443 -25.73 -10.35 -5.11
CA ASP A 443 -27.15 -10.04 -4.83
C ASP A 443 -27.98 -11.30 -4.51
N GLU A 444 -29.25 -11.12 -4.14
CA GLU A 444 -30.16 -12.23 -3.82
C GLU A 444 -30.40 -13.20 -5.00
N ASN A 445 -30.13 -12.78 -6.23
CA ASN A 445 -30.24 -13.60 -7.45
C ASN A 445 -28.91 -14.26 -7.85
N ASN A 446 -27.89 -14.22 -6.99
CA ASN A 446 -26.52 -14.69 -7.24
C ASN A 446 -25.78 -13.94 -8.37
N LYS A 447 -26.21 -12.72 -8.72
CA LYS A 447 -25.43 -11.86 -9.63
C LYS A 447 -24.23 -11.29 -8.88
N VAL A 448 -23.06 -11.38 -9.51
CA VAL A 448 -21.79 -10.94 -8.92
C VAL A 448 -21.33 -9.62 -9.54
N ILE A 449 -20.92 -8.67 -8.70
CA ILE A 449 -20.29 -7.39 -9.07
C ILE A 449 -18.95 -7.31 -8.35
N ARG A 450 -17.87 -6.98 -9.06
CA ARG A 450 -16.51 -6.88 -8.49
C ARG A 450 -16.01 -5.45 -8.57
N PHE A 451 -15.42 -4.97 -7.47
CA PHE A 451 -14.67 -3.71 -7.41
C PHE A 451 -13.24 -3.97 -6.92
N GLY A 452 -12.27 -3.25 -7.50
CA GLY A 452 -10.83 -3.44 -7.28
C GLY A 452 -10.09 -3.95 -8.53
N PRO A 453 -8.82 -4.37 -8.41
CA PRO A 453 -8.05 -4.44 -7.17
C PRO A 453 -7.66 -3.06 -6.61
N PHE A 454 -7.67 -2.96 -5.29
CA PHE A 454 -7.32 -1.77 -4.52
C PHE A 454 -6.08 -2.05 -3.67
N THR A 455 -5.33 -1.00 -3.36
CA THR A 455 -4.12 -1.07 -2.53
C THR A 455 -4.18 -0.16 -1.30
N SER A 456 -5.24 0.66 -1.18
CA SER A 456 -5.45 1.58 -0.07
C SER A 456 -6.13 0.88 1.13
N HIS A 457 -6.16 1.52 2.30
CA HIS A 457 -6.91 1.01 3.46
C HIS A 457 -8.43 1.20 3.34
N GLN A 458 -8.89 2.08 2.47
CA GLN A 458 -10.29 2.48 2.37
C GLN A 458 -10.69 2.82 0.94
N GLU A 459 -11.83 2.30 0.50
CA GLU A 459 -12.35 2.56 -0.84
C GLU A 459 -13.84 2.87 -0.81
N ARG A 460 -14.26 3.72 -1.74
CA ARG A 460 -15.64 4.19 -1.88
C ARG A 460 -16.19 3.78 -3.22
N VAL A 461 -17.37 3.18 -3.19
CA VAL A 461 -18.10 2.79 -4.39
C VAL A 461 -19.48 3.45 -4.37
N PRO A 462 -19.88 4.20 -5.42
CA PRO A 462 -21.18 4.84 -5.47
C PRO A 462 -22.33 3.84 -5.27
N GLY A 463 -23.24 4.15 -4.34
CA GLY A 463 -24.37 3.29 -4.04
C GLY A 463 -25.28 3.03 -5.25
N ASN A 464 -25.45 4.03 -6.12
CA ASN A 464 -26.21 3.92 -7.38
C ASN A 464 -25.60 2.91 -8.36
N VAL A 465 -24.26 2.84 -8.45
CA VAL A 465 -23.56 1.85 -9.29
C VAL A 465 -23.79 0.44 -8.75
N ILE A 466 -23.89 0.28 -7.42
CA ILE A 466 -24.13 -1.01 -6.79
C ILE A 466 -25.61 -1.42 -6.94
N ILE A 467 -26.56 -0.58 -6.51
CA ILE A 467 -27.98 -0.93 -6.46
C ILE A 467 -28.66 -0.90 -7.84
N GLY A 468 -28.12 -0.12 -8.78
CA GLY A 468 -28.68 0.05 -10.12
C GLY A 468 -30.08 0.64 -10.08
N SER A 469 -31.02 -0.02 -10.78
CA SER A 469 -32.43 0.40 -10.86
C SER A 469 -33.31 -0.17 -9.74
N LYS A 470 -32.75 -0.91 -8.77
CA LYS A 470 -33.52 -1.52 -7.68
C LYS A 470 -33.78 -0.49 -6.58
N THR A 471 -34.95 -0.56 -5.94
CA THR A 471 -35.31 0.33 -4.80
C THR A 471 -34.78 -0.19 -3.47
N LYS A 472 -34.51 -1.49 -3.37
CA LYS A 472 -33.97 -2.14 -2.18
C LYS A 472 -33.26 -3.41 -2.59
N GLU A 473 -32.10 -3.67 -1.99
CA GLU A 473 -31.36 -4.91 -2.23
C GLU A 473 -30.48 -5.26 -1.03
N LYS A 474 -30.31 -6.55 -0.75
CA LYS A 474 -29.34 -7.06 0.22
C LYS A 474 -28.18 -7.72 -0.53
N TYR A 475 -26.96 -7.35 -0.17
CA TYR A 475 -25.76 -7.90 -0.75
C TYR A 475 -24.99 -8.72 0.29
N LYS A 476 -24.54 -9.90 -0.14
CA LYS A 476 -23.40 -10.57 0.49
C LYS A 476 -22.13 -9.94 -0.06
N VAL A 477 -21.30 -9.40 0.81
CA VAL A 477 -20.05 -8.73 0.44
C VAL A 477 -18.89 -9.61 0.84
N THR A 478 -18.09 -10.02 -0.12
CA THR A 478 -16.88 -10.80 0.11
C THR A 478 -15.66 -9.94 -0.21
N LEU A 479 -14.89 -9.59 0.82
CA LEU A 479 -13.51 -9.11 0.65
C LEU A 479 -12.67 -10.29 0.15
N GLU A 480 -11.93 -10.08 -0.93
CA GLU A 480 -10.90 -10.98 -1.45
C GLU A 480 -9.55 -10.25 -1.42
N GLY A 481 -8.76 -10.49 -0.37
CA GLY A 481 -7.39 -9.98 -0.25
C GLY A 481 -6.39 -10.95 -0.87
N GLN A 482 -5.55 -10.45 -1.77
CA GLN A 482 -4.45 -11.21 -2.35
C GLN A 482 -3.14 -10.82 -1.67
N THR A 483 -2.50 -11.79 -1.04
CA THR A 483 -1.21 -11.65 -0.36
C THR A 483 -0.07 -11.59 -1.39
N SER A 484 1.13 -11.16 -0.98
CA SER A 484 2.29 -11.02 -1.89
C SER A 484 2.74 -12.33 -2.55
N ASP A 485 2.44 -13.48 -1.94
CA ASP A 485 2.69 -14.82 -2.46
C ASP A 485 1.49 -15.42 -3.22
N GLY A 486 0.46 -14.61 -3.47
CA GLY A 486 -0.69 -14.98 -4.29
C GLY A 486 -1.79 -15.75 -3.57
N GLN A 487 -1.69 -15.97 -2.24
CA GLN A 487 -2.78 -16.57 -1.49
C GLN A 487 -3.96 -15.61 -1.39
N VAL A 488 -5.17 -16.16 -1.44
CA VAL A 488 -6.41 -15.39 -1.29
C VAL A 488 -6.97 -15.61 0.12
N VAL A 489 -7.19 -14.50 0.82
CA VAL A 489 -7.90 -14.44 2.10
C VAL A 489 -9.28 -13.85 1.87
N ARG A 490 -10.31 -14.47 2.47
CA ARG A 490 -11.70 -14.03 2.29
C ARG A 490 -12.32 -13.60 3.62
N LYS A 491 -13.04 -12.47 3.58
CA LYS A 491 -13.97 -12.09 4.65
C LYS A 491 -15.34 -11.82 4.09
N GLU A 492 -16.36 -12.24 4.80
CA GLU A 492 -17.74 -12.06 4.41
C GLU A 492 -18.44 -11.13 5.38
N GLU A 493 -19.17 -10.17 4.82
CA GLU A 493 -20.06 -9.27 5.52
C GLU A 493 -21.38 -9.17 4.73
N THR A 494 -22.39 -8.55 5.33
CA THR A 494 -23.64 -8.27 4.62
C THR A 494 -23.97 -6.80 4.70
N MET A 495 -24.54 -6.27 3.62
CA MET A 495 -25.04 -4.90 3.59
C MET A 495 -26.41 -4.86 2.94
N LYS A 496 -27.15 -3.80 3.22
CA LYS A 496 -28.45 -3.54 2.62
C LYS A 496 -28.46 -2.12 2.10
N LEU A 497 -28.87 -1.96 0.85
CA LEU A 497 -29.04 -0.66 0.22
C LEU A 497 -30.52 -0.38 0.00
N LEU A 498 -30.88 0.89 0.14
CA LEU A 498 -32.21 1.44 -0.07
C LEU A 498 -32.07 2.66 -0.96
N ARG A 499 -32.87 2.74 -2.01
CA ARG A 499 -32.95 3.90 -2.90
C ARG A 499 -34.29 4.59 -2.70
N SER A 500 -34.27 5.91 -2.60
CA SER A 500 -35.47 6.76 -2.58
C SER A 500 -35.60 7.52 -3.88
N ASP A 501 -36.80 7.48 -4.46
CA ASP A 501 -37.17 8.32 -5.59
C ASP A 501 -37.86 9.63 -5.14
N GLU A 502 -38.15 9.78 -3.84
CA GLU A 502 -38.66 11.03 -3.28
C GLU A 502 -37.50 12.00 -3.00
N PRO A 503 -37.55 13.25 -3.49
CA PRO A 503 -36.56 14.27 -3.15
C PRO A 503 -36.67 14.61 -1.67
N GLU A 504 -35.53 14.68 -0.97
CA GLU A 504 -35.47 15.08 0.44
C GLU A 504 -36.22 16.41 0.67
N GLU A 505 -37.05 16.47 1.72
CA GLU A 505 -37.85 17.64 2.06
C GLU A 505 -37.00 18.87 2.43
N ALA A 506 -35.82 18.65 3.01
CA ALA A 506 -34.88 19.70 3.37
C ALA A 506 -33.65 19.68 2.44
N PRO A 507 -33.26 20.83 1.85
CA PRO A 507 -32.06 20.87 1.02
C PRO A 507 -30.80 20.68 1.87
N GLY A 508 -29.82 19.98 1.30
CA GLY A 508 -28.44 20.03 1.80
C GLY A 508 -27.82 21.40 1.52
N PHE A 509 -26.73 21.71 2.22
CA PHE A 509 -25.95 22.92 1.95
C PHE A 509 -24.54 22.54 1.51
N ARG A 510 -24.02 23.25 0.51
CA ARG A 510 -22.63 23.09 0.08
C ARG A 510 -21.92 24.44 0.12
N PHE A 511 -20.73 24.45 0.71
CA PHE A 511 -19.83 25.59 0.73
C PHE A 511 -18.50 25.23 0.10
N SER A 512 -17.79 26.23 -0.42
CA SER A 512 -16.42 26.07 -0.89
C SER A 512 -15.56 27.20 -0.34
N ILE A 513 -14.40 26.84 0.20
CA ILE A 513 -13.34 27.79 0.53
C ILE A 513 -12.20 27.58 -0.45
N LEU A 514 -11.64 28.69 -0.97
CA LEU A 514 -10.64 28.63 -2.04
C LEU A 514 -9.25 28.99 -1.53
N PHE A 515 -8.20 28.43 -2.10
CA PHE A 515 -6.82 28.70 -1.69
C PHE A 515 -6.02 29.31 -2.84
N GLU A 516 -5.00 30.09 -2.50
CA GLU A 516 -3.99 30.50 -3.49
C GLU A 516 -2.97 29.37 -3.67
N PHE A 517 -2.19 29.45 -4.75
CA PHE A 517 -1.10 28.54 -5.01
C PHE A 517 0.01 28.71 -3.96
N ASP A 518 0.34 27.62 -3.26
CA ASP A 518 1.48 27.45 -2.33
C ASP A 518 1.76 28.61 -1.32
N GLN A 519 0.76 29.42 -0.95
CA GLN A 519 0.97 30.58 -0.05
C GLN A 519 -0.08 30.76 1.07
N SER A 520 0.46 31.23 2.20
CA SER A 520 -0.02 31.91 3.45
C SER A 520 -1.49 31.92 3.91
N LYS A 521 -2.50 31.65 3.09
CA LYS A 521 -3.90 31.60 3.57
C LYS A 521 -4.16 30.25 4.21
N THR A 522 -4.04 30.21 5.53
CA THR A 522 -4.48 29.07 6.35
C THR A 522 -6.00 28.97 6.35
N VAL A 523 -6.54 27.80 6.69
CA VAL A 523 -7.99 27.65 6.87
C VAL A 523 -8.50 28.62 7.94
N ALA A 524 -7.69 28.96 8.94
CA ALA A 524 -7.99 29.98 9.93
C ALA A 524 -8.41 31.35 9.35
N THR A 525 -7.94 31.72 8.15
CA THR A 525 -8.39 32.96 7.47
C THR A 525 -9.88 32.93 7.15
N TYR A 526 -10.45 31.73 6.99
CA TYR A 526 -11.87 31.50 6.76
C TYR A 526 -12.68 31.30 8.04
N GLU A 527 -12.09 31.40 9.25
CA GLU A 527 -12.78 31.15 10.51
C GLU A 527 -14.05 31.99 10.65
N ARG A 528 -14.01 33.27 10.27
CA ARG A 528 -15.19 34.14 10.31
C ARG A 528 -16.32 33.64 9.38
N PHE A 529 -15.98 33.22 8.17
CA PHE A 529 -16.96 32.64 7.23
C PHE A 529 -17.53 31.33 7.77
N LEU A 530 -16.67 30.42 8.23
CA LEU A 530 -17.09 29.13 8.79
C LEU A 530 -17.99 29.33 10.01
N THR A 531 -17.63 30.23 10.93
CA THR A 531 -18.39 30.45 12.17
C THR A 531 -19.67 31.26 12.00
N GLN A 532 -19.70 32.25 11.09
CA GLN A 532 -20.84 33.16 10.95
C GLN A 532 -21.81 32.75 9.84
N GLN A 533 -21.37 32.00 8.82
CA GLN A 533 -22.19 31.62 7.67
C GLN A 533 -22.47 30.12 7.63
N VAL A 534 -21.46 29.27 7.86
CA VAL A 534 -21.61 27.80 7.73
C VAL A 534 -22.25 27.18 8.98
N ILE A 535 -21.67 27.43 10.17
CA ILE A 535 -22.12 26.81 11.43
C ILE A 535 -23.60 27.03 11.79
N PRO A 536 -24.18 28.23 11.57
CA PRO A 536 -25.61 28.45 11.83
C PRO A 536 -26.52 27.51 11.05
N LEU A 537 -26.10 27.11 9.84
CA LEU A 537 -26.86 26.27 8.91
C LEU A 537 -26.71 24.77 9.15
N ILE A 538 -25.83 24.32 10.06
CA ILE A 538 -25.64 22.90 10.40
C ILE A 538 -26.68 22.45 11.45
N PRO A 539 -27.70 21.63 11.14
CA PRO A 539 -28.63 21.12 12.16
C PRO A 539 -27.95 20.16 13.13
N ASP A 540 -28.43 20.07 14.39
CA ASP A 540 -27.93 19.03 15.32
C ASP A 540 -28.40 17.65 14.84
N GLY A 541 -27.47 16.70 14.70
CA GLY A 541 -27.72 15.37 14.12
C GLY A 541 -27.32 15.20 12.66
N SER A 542 -27.06 16.30 11.93
CA SER A 542 -26.62 16.26 10.53
C SER A 542 -25.24 15.62 10.34
N SER A 543 -24.94 15.22 9.10
CA SER A 543 -23.60 14.79 8.70
C SER A 543 -22.90 15.92 7.93
N VAL A 544 -21.67 16.22 8.30
CA VAL A 544 -20.82 17.22 7.65
C VAL A 544 -19.66 16.50 6.97
N ILE A 545 -19.69 16.49 5.64
CA ILE A 545 -18.64 15.92 4.81
C ILE A 545 -17.72 17.04 4.34
N ILE A 546 -16.43 16.91 4.60
CA ILE A 546 -15.43 17.92 4.29
C ILE A 546 -14.37 17.26 3.44
N HIS A 547 -14.15 17.77 2.23
CA HIS A 547 -13.16 17.18 1.35
C HIS A 547 -12.31 18.24 0.65
N GLY A 548 -11.00 18.05 0.74
CA GLY A 548 -10.00 18.91 0.14
C GLY A 548 -9.58 18.43 -1.24
N HIS A 549 -9.24 19.38 -2.09
CA HIS A 549 -8.74 19.18 -3.45
C HIS A 549 -7.56 20.09 -3.74
N THR A 550 -6.71 19.68 -4.67
CA THR A 550 -5.66 20.50 -5.28
C THR A 550 -5.84 20.54 -6.79
N ASP A 551 -5.10 21.43 -7.44
CA ASP A 551 -4.86 21.32 -8.88
C ASP A 551 -3.78 20.26 -9.17
N ILE A 552 -3.39 20.16 -10.45
CA ILE A 552 -2.36 19.24 -10.96
C ILE A 552 -0.92 19.77 -10.84
N ILE A 553 -0.71 20.90 -10.15
CA ILE A 553 0.60 21.53 -10.04
C ILE A 553 1.27 21.03 -8.76
N GLY A 554 2.53 20.60 -8.86
CA GLY A 554 3.30 20.03 -7.74
C GLY A 554 3.41 18.51 -7.77
N GLU A 555 3.73 17.94 -6.60
CA GLU A 555 3.97 16.50 -6.43
C GLU A 555 2.72 15.83 -5.86
N GLU A 556 2.25 14.75 -6.49
CA GLU A 556 0.99 14.07 -6.16
C GLU A 556 0.88 13.72 -4.66
N SER A 557 1.95 13.16 -4.06
CA SER A 557 1.90 12.79 -2.63
C SER A 557 1.84 14.00 -1.71
N HIS A 558 2.46 15.12 -2.11
CA HIS A 558 2.35 16.39 -1.40
C HIS A 558 0.93 16.95 -1.50
N ASN A 559 0.35 16.94 -2.69
CA ASN A 559 -1.01 17.41 -2.96
C ASN A 559 -2.06 16.62 -2.17
N LEU A 560 -1.89 15.30 -2.07
CA LEU A 560 -2.74 14.46 -1.24
C LEU A 560 -2.64 14.83 0.25
N ARG A 561 -1.43 14.98 0.80
CA ARG A 561 -1.22 15.40 2.20
C ARG A 561 -1.80 16.79 2.47
N LEU A 562 -1.60 17.73 1.55
CA LEU A 562 -2.07 19.12 1.67
C LEU A 562 -3.61 19.18 1.69
N SER A 563 -4.27 18.49 0.76
CA SER A 563 -5.73 18.45 0.71
C SER A 563 -6.35 17.82 1.96
N GLN A 564 -5.78 16.72 2.47
CA GLN A 564 -6.22 16.07 3.71
C GLN A 564 -6.04 17.00 4.92
N SER A 565 -4.90 17.70 5.01
CA SER A 565 -4.61 18.63 6.10
C SER A 565 -5.61 19.79 6.12
N ARG A 566 -5.91 20.40 4.97
CA ARG A 566 -6.90 21.48 4.85
C ARG A 566 -8.32 21.03 5.23
N ALA A 567 -8.72 19.82 4.83
CA ALA A 567 -10.00 19.25 5.23
C ALA A 567 -10.08 19.04 6.75
N GLN A 568 -9.00 18.52 7.35
CA GLN A 568 -8.93 18.28 8.80
C GLN A 568 -8.95 19.58 9.62
N GLU A 569 -8.23 20.62 9.18
CA GLU A 569 -8.25 21.93 9.85
C GLU A 569 -9.65 22.56 9.79
N THR A 570 -10.32 22.44 8.64
CA THR A 570 -11.72 22.90 8.47
C THR A 570 -12.66 22.18 9.43
N MET A 571 -12.54 20.85 9.55
CA MET A 571 -13.31 20.05 10.51
C MET A 571 -13.10 20.53 11.95
N ASN A 572 -11.85 20.81 12.33
CA ASN A 572 -11.52 21.25 13.67
C ASN A 572 -12.17 22.61 14.00
N ILE A 573 -12.12 23.58 13.07
CA ILE A 573 -12.74 24.90 13.26
C ILE A 573 -14.28 24.77 13.39
N ILE A 574 -14.91 24.01 12.50
CA ILE A 574 -16.36 23.79 12.54
C ILE A 574 -16.76 23.06 13.84
N GLY A 575 -16.04 21.99 14.21
CA GLY A 575 -16.29 21.23 15.44
C GLY A 575 -16.18 22.09 16.70
N GLN A 576 -15.14 22.94 16.80
CA GLN A 576 -15.00 23.88 17.91
C GLN A 576 -16.14 24.90 17.95
N GLY A 577 -16.57 25.44 16.80
CA GLY A 577 -17.68 26.38 16.76
C GLY A 577 -19.04 25.73 17.06
N LEU A 578 -19.27 24.49 16.63
CA LEU A 578 -20.48 23.72 16.99
C LEU A 578 -20.57 23.44 18.50
N ALA A 579 -19.44 23.10 19.13
CA ALA A 579 -19.38 22.93 20.57
C ALA A 579 -19.78 24.20 21.33
N LYS A 580 -19.36 25.39 20.84
CA LYS A 580 -19.76 26.69 21.43
C LYS A 580 -21.27 26.94 21.35
N VAL A 581 -21.93 26.45 20.30
CA VAL A 581 -23.40 26.55 20.14
C VAL A 581 -24.16 25.31 20.63
N ARG A 582 -23.50 24.43 21.40
CA ARG A 582 -24.07 23.22 22.03
C ARG A 582 -24.68 22.20 21.04
N LYS A 583 -24.20 22.16 19.80
CA LYS A 583 -24.51 21.10 18.83
C LYS A 583 -23.47 19.99 18.96
N SER A 584 -23.89 18.78 19.31
CA SER A 584 -22.97 17.68 19.68
C SER A 584 -23.24 16.37 18.94
N LYS A 585 -24.34 16.29 18.20
CA LYS A 585 -24.73 15.08 17.46
C LYS A 585 -24.32 15.11 15.99
N VAL A 586 -23.55 16.12 15.60
CA VAL A 586 -23.06 16.26 14.23
C VAL A 586 -21.96 15.23 13.96
N LYS A 587 -22.10 14.49 12.86
CA LYS A 587 -21.10 13.52 12.41
C LYS A 587 -20.18 14.18 11.40
N PHE A 588 -18.89 13.90 11.47
CA PHE A 588 -17.90 14.43 10.54
C PHE A 588 -17.29 13.32 9.70
N ASP A 589 -17.08 13.64 8.43
CA ASP A 589 -16.43 12.79 7.44
C ASP A 589 -15.42 13.64 6.67
N THR A 590 -14.12 13.37 6.83
CA THR A 590 -13.04 14.21 6.28
C THR A 590 -12.17 13.48 5.26
N TYR A 591 -11.92 14.09 4.11
CA TYR A 591 -11.16 13.50 3.00
C TYR A 591 -10.17 14.48 2.34
N GLY A 592 -9.08 13.96 1.81
CA GLY A 592 -8.17 14.66 0.90
C GLY A 592 -8.08 13.86 -0.40
N PHE A 593 -8.44 14.49 -1.51
CA PHE A 593 -8.39 13.86 -2.83
C PHE A 593 -7.16 14.25 -3.65
N GLY A 594 -6.35 15.19 -3.16
CA GLY A 594 -5.21 15.73 -3.90
C GLY A 594 -5.63 16.19 -5.30
N GLU A 595 -4.90 15.71 -6.29
CA GLU A 595 -5.10 16.01 -7.72
C GLU A 595 -5.83 14.90 -8.49
N ASP A 596 -6.52 13.98 -7.80
CA ASP A 596 -7.24 12.87 -8.46
C ASP A 596 -8.31 13.40 -9.44
N VAL A 597 -8.02 13.25 -10.73
CA VAL A 597 -8.86 13.72 -11.84
C VAL A 597 -10.27 13.13 -11.83
N ARG A 598 -10.49 11.98 -11.18
CA ARG A 598 -11.82 11.35 -11.06
C ARG A 598 -12.71 12.05 -10.03
N ARG A 599 -12.10 12.82 -9.13
CA ARG A 599 -12.78 13.53 -8.02
C ARG A 599 -12.58 15.05 -8.10
N ALA A 600 -11.70 15.53 -8.99
CA ALA A 600 -11.43 16.93 -9.22
C ALA A 600 -12.72 17.72 -9.55
N PRO A 601 -12.96 18.87 -8.89
CA PRO A 601 -14.13 19.71 -9.16
C PRO A 601 -14.21 20.26 -10.58
N PHE A 602 -13.08 20.52 -11.24
CA PHE A 602 -12.97 21.11 -12.57
C PHE A 602 -11.84 20.44 -13.34
N ASN A 603 -11.81 20.67 -14.66
CA ASN A 603 -10.64 20.36 -15.47
C ASN A 603 -9.46 21.24 -15.03
N ASN A 604 -8.26 21.00 -15.54
CA ASN A 604 -7.09 21.80 -15.18
C ASN A 604 -6.54 22.58 -16.38
N ASP A 605 -7.38 22.77 -17.40
CA ASP A 605 -6.98 23.32 -18.69
C ASP A 605 -6.79 24.84 -18.59
N TYR A 606 -7.73 25.52 -17.91
CA TYR A 606 -7.69 26.97 -17.73
C TYR A 606 -7.23 27.41 -16.33
N PRO A 607 -6.61 28.59 -16.18
CA PRO A 607 -6.25 29.16 -14.89
C PRO A 607 -7.39 29.13 -13.86
N GLU A 608 -8.56 29.62 -14.25
CA GLU A 608 -9.74 29.69 -13.39
C GLU A 608 -10.14 28.33 -12.83
N GLU A 609 -10.06 27.27 -13.64
CA GLU A 609 -10.39 25.93 -13.20
C GLU A 609 -9.39 25.43 -12.14
N ARG A 610 -8.09 25.66 -12.34
CA ARG A 610 -7.05 25.34 -11.35
C ARG A 610 -7.26 26.10 -10.03
N PHE A 611 -7.58 27.39 -10.10
CA PHE A 611 -7.92 28.19 -8.92
C PHE A 611 -9.16 27.70 -8.17
N TYR A 612 -10.10 27.06 -8.86
CA TYR A 612 -11.28 26.45 -8.26
C TYR A 612 -11.05 25.01 -7.79
N ASN A 613 -10.10 24.27 -8.37
CA ASN A 613 -9.64 22.98 -7.87
C ASN A 613 -8.85 23.11 -6.56
N ARG A 614 -8.16 24.24 -6.34
CA ARG A 614 -7.57 24.61 -5.05
C ARG A 614 -8.65 24.96 -4.01
N THR A 615 -9.36 23.96 -3.50
CA THR A 615 -10.54 24.18 -2.63
C THR A 615 -10.71 23.13 -1.54
N VAL A 616 -11.41 23.53 -0.45
CA VAL A 616 -12.10 22.59 0.44
C VAL A 616 -13.59 22.79 0.25
N ILE A 617 -14.30 21.69 0.05
CA ILE A 617 -15.74 21.64 -0.10
C ILE A 617 -16.34 21.08 1.20
N ILE A 618 -17.41 21.72 1.66
CA ILE A 618 -18.12 21.38 2.89
C ILE A 618 -19.57 21.10 2.53
N ASP A 619 -19.98 19.85 2.67
CA ASP A 619 -21.35 19.40 2.46
C ASP A 619 -22.03 19.16 3.81
N ILE A 620 -23.15 19.81 4.02
CA ILE A 620 -24.04 19.59 5.16
C ILE A 620 -25.22 18.78 4.65
N VAL A 621 -25.33 17.57 5.18
CA VAL A 621 -26.37 16.60 4.87
C VAL A 621 -27.32 16.49 6.07
N PRO A 622 -28.60 16.91 5.92
CA PRO A 622 -29.64 16.66 6.92
C PRO A 622 -29.78 15.15 7.20
N ASP A 623 -30.16 14.78 8.42
CA ASP A 623 -30.11 13.38 8.91
C ASP A 623 -31.27 12.48 8.47
#